data_AF-A0A938CJ80-F1
#
_entry.id   AF-A0A938CJ80-F1
#
_cell.length_a   1.000
_cell.length_b   1.000
_cell.length_c   1.000
_cell.angle_alpha   90.00
_cell.angle_beta   90.00
_cell.angle_gamma   90.00
#
_symmetry.space_group_name_H-M   'P 1'
#
loop_
_entity.id
_entity.type
_entity.pdbx_description
1 polymer ?
#
loop_
_entity_poly.entity_id
_entity_poly.type
_entity_poly.pdbx_seq_one_letter_code
_entity_poly.pdbx_strand_id
1 'polypeptide(L)'
;QPRADAGEPEADLHTFCDSLERGCVGSHLWERITDEPGRIGYRFTRCMWAEAFRQRGEPELGYVLCAGDEPAVKAYNPALTFERTRTLMCG
;
A
#
# COMPACT_ATOMS: atom_id res chain seq x y z
N GLN A 1 -5.41 -16.18 -2.01
CA GLN A 1 -6.25 -16.70 -0.92
C GLN A 1 -5.84 -16.01 0.36
N PRO A 2 -6.76 -15.72 1.29
CA PRO A 2 -6.40 -15.16 2.59
C PRO A 2 -5.41 -16.06 3.34
N ARG A 3 -4.53 -15.45 4.12
CA ARG A 3 -3.63 -16.16 5.03
C ARG A 3 -4.46 -17.02 5.99
N ALA A 4 -4.11 -18.31 6.08
CA ALA A 4 -4.87 -19.29 6.86
C ALA A 4 -4.78 -19.08 8.37
N ASP A 5 -3.72 -18.41 8.84
CA ASP A 5 -3.38 -18.13 10.23
C ASP A 5 -3.41 -16.63 10.54
N ALA A 6 -4.38 -15.89 9.98
CA ALA A 6 -4.57 -14.48 10.31
C ALA A 6 -4.67 -14.30 11.84
N GLY A 7 -3.86 -13.37 12.38
CA GLY A 7 -3.79 -13.08 13.81
C GLY A 7 -4.79 -12.01 14.23
N GLU A 8 -4.55 -11.43 15.41
CA GLU A 8 -5.33 -10.27 15.89
C GLU A 8 -5.18 -9.09 14.90
N PRO A 9 -6.29 -8.46 14.45
CA PRO A 9 -6.25 -7.45 13.40
C PRO A 9 -5.29 -6.29 13.68
N GLU A 10 -5.21 -5.85 14.94
CA GLU A 10 -4.32 -4.76 15.34
C GLU A 10 -2.84 -5.13 15.11
N ALA A 11 -2.40 -6.28 15.64
CA ALA A 11 -1.02 -6.74 15.49
C ALA A 11 -0.67 -7.02 14.02
N ASP A 12 -1.61 -7.61 13.28
CA ASP A 12 -1.48 -7.87 11.86
C ASP A 12 -1.40 -6.57 11.03
N LEU A 13 -2.13 -5.51 11.42
CA LEU A 13 -2.06 -4.19 10.78
C LEU A 13 -0.64 -3.64 10.85
N HIS A 14 -0.05 -3.59 12.05
CA HIS A 14 1.32 -3.08 12.24
C HIS A 14 2.33 -3.93 11.48
N THR A 15 2.20 -5.26 11.53
CA THR A 15 3.11 -6.18 10.83
C THR A 15 3.01 -6.02 9.30
N PHE A 16 1.80 -5.85 8.77
CA PHE A 16 1.59 -5.57 7.35
C PHE A 16 2.21 -4.24 6.94
N CYS A 17 1.96 -3.18 7.70
CA CYS A 17 2.49 -1.84 7.47
C CYS A 17 4.02 -1.80 7.51
N ASP A 18 4.65 -2.50 8.46
CA ASP A 18 6.10 -2.64 8.50
C ASP A 18 6.65 -3.35 7.25
N SER A 19 5.94 -4.35 6.74
CA SER A 19 6.32 -5.05 5.50
C SER A 19 6.15 -4.16 4.27
N LEU A 20 5.06 -3.39 4.21
CA LEU A 20 4.81 -2.41 3.16
C LEU A 20 5.96 -1.39 3.11
N GLU A 21 6.31 -0.81 4.26
CA GLU A 21 7.38 0.19 4.36
C GLU A 21 8.72 -0.35 3.89
N ARG A 22 9.09 -1.58 4.31
CA ARG A 22 10.29 -2.26 3.81
C ARG A 22 10.28 -2.43 2.29
N GLY A 23 9.13 -2.77 1.70
CA GLY A 23 8.97 -2.87 0.25
C GLY A 23 9.06 -1.52 -0.48
N CYS A 24 8.71 -0.43 0.21
CA CYS A 24 8.75 0.92 -0.33
C CYS A 24 10.16 1.56 -0.32
N VAL A 25 11.08 1.08 0.53
CA VAL A 25 12.44 1.63 0.64
C VAL A 25 13.12 1.69 -0.73
N GLY A 26 13.67 2.85 -1.08
CA GLY A 26 14.38 3.11 -2.33
C GLY A 26 13.49 3.39 -3.55
N SER A 27 12.22 2.97 -3.53
CA SER A 27 11.28 3.18 -4.64
C SER A 27 10.24 4.27 -4.38
N HIS A 28 9.97 4.60 -3.12
CA HIS A 28 8.96 5.59 -2.73
C HIS A 28 9.53 6.64 -1.77
N LEU A 29 8.88 7.81 -1.74
CA LEU A 29 8.99 8.78 -0.65
C LEU A 29 7.60 8.93 -0.02
N TRP A 30 7.53 8.84 1.30
CA TRP A 30 6.27 8.91 2.04
C TRP A 30 6.45 9.49 3.43
N GLU A 31 5.34 9.90 4.02
CA GLU A 31 5.22 10.30 5.41
C GLU A 31 4.09 9.51 6.06
N ARG A 32 4.30 9.04 7.29
CA ARG A 32 3.23 8.47 8.12
C ARG A 32 2.43 9.64 8.72
N ILE A 33 1.18 9.80 8.31
CA ILE A 33 0.29 10.91 8.72
C ILE A 33 -0.71 10.51 9.80
N THR A 34 -0.83 9.21 10.08
CA THR A 34 -1.57 8.66 11.22
C THR A 34 -0.83 7.41 11.70
N ASP A 35 -0.67 7.30 13.02
CA ASP A 35 -0.02 6.17 13.68
C ASP A 35 -0.76 5.86 14.98
N GLU A 36 -1.88 5.15 14.84
CA GLU A 36 -2.76 4.75 15.93
C GLU A 36 -2.82 3.22 15.98
N PRO A 37 -3.12 2.61 17.14
CA PRO A 37 -3.17 1.16 17.28
C PRO A 37 -3.97 0.45 16.18
N GLY A 38 -5.18 0.93 15.87
CA GLY A 38 -6.05 0.35 14.83
C GLY A 38 -6.04 1.08 13.48
N ARG A 39 -5.16 2.07 13.26
CA ARG A 39 -5.17 2.87 12.03
C ARG A 39 -3.80 3.46 11.71
N ILE A 40 -3.27 3.06 10.56
CA ILE A 40 -2.06 3.65 9.98
C ILE A 40 -2.44 4.40 8.69
N GLY A 41 -1.90 5.62 8.53
CA GLY A 41 -2.17 6.47 7.39
C GLY A 41 -0.88 6.96 6.75
N TYR A 42 -0.86 6.96 5.41
CA TYR A 42 0.32 7.36 4.63
C TYR A 42 0.01 8.48 3.64
N ARG A 43 0.96 9.40 3.50
CA ARG A 43 1.03 10.35 2.39
C ARG A 43 2.26 10.03 1.55
N PHE A 44 2.05 9.37 0.42
CA PHE A 44 3.08 9.17 -0.59
C PHE A 44 3.27 10.44 -1.41
N THR A 45 4.52 10.91 -1.54
CA THR A 45 4.89 12.12 -2.29
C THR A 45 5.70 11.79 -3.54
N ARG A 46 6.28 10.59 -3.62
CA ARG A 46 6.98 10.08 -4.81
C ARG A 46 6.82 8.56 -4.96
N CYS A 47 6.71 8.10 -6.20
CA CYS A 47 6.69 6.68 -6.56
C CYS A 47 7.48 6.46 -7.86
N MET A 48 8.58 5.72 -7.77
CA MET A 48 9.43 5.38 -8.92
C MET A 48 8.66 4.63 -10.01
N TRP A 49 7.72 3.76 -9.64
CA TRP A 49 6.89 3.02 -10.60
C TRP A 49 5.97 3.95 -11.38
N ALA A 50 5.33 4.90 -10.70
CA ALA A 50 4.50 5.91 -11.36
C ALA A 50 5.30 6.73 -12.38
N GLU A 51 6.51 7.15 -12.01
CA GLU A 51 7.42 7.84 -12.94
C GLU A 51 7.75 6.95 -14.14
N ALA A 52 8.14 5.69 -13.91
CA ALA A 52 8.58 4.77 -14.94
C ALA A 52 7.47 4.41 -15.95
N PHE A 53 6.25 4.12 -15.49
CA PHE A 53 5.13 3.77 -16.37
C PHE A 53 4.62 4.99 -17.13
N ARG A 54 4.56 6.17 -16.50
CA ARG A 54 4.20 7.41 -17.19
C ARG A 54 5.20 7.81 -18.27
N GLN A 55 6.51 7.67 -17.99
CA GLN A 55 7.56 7.93 -18.99
C GLN A 55 7.43 7.01 -20.22
N ARG A 56 6.84 5.81 -20.05
CA ARG A 56 6.60 4.85 -21.13
C ARG A 56 5.25 5.06 -21.84
N GLY A 57 4.41 5.99 -21.37
CA GLY A 57 3.07 6.19 -21.90
C GLY A 57 2.05 5.14 -21.45
N GLU A 58 2.35 4.34 -20.42
CA GLU A 58 1.55 3.19 -19.98
C GLU A 58 1.05 3.33 -18.51
N PRO A 59 0.46 4.46 -18.09
CA PRO A 59 0.06 4.66 -16.69
C PRO A 59 -1.07 3.72 -16.25
N GLU A 60 -1.93 3.27 -17.16
CA GLU A 60 -3.03 2.34 -16.84
C GLU A 60 -2.49 0.95 -16.45
N LEU A 61 -1.45 0.48 -17.13
CA LEU A 61 -0.78 -0.75 -16.76
C LEU A 61 -0.07 -0.61 -15.40
N GLY A 62 0.56 0.54 -15.16
CA GLY A 62 1.11 0.86 -13.85
C GLY A 62 0.04 0.88 -12.75
N TYR A 63 -1.17 1.35 -13.06
CA TYR A 63 -2.27 1.40 -12.08
C TYR A 63 -2.67 0.00 -11.60
N VAL A 64 -2.59 -1.03 -12.46
CA VAL A 64 -2.86 -2.41 -12.05
C VAL A 64 -1.93 -2.85 -10.90
N LEU A 65 -0.67 -2.40 -10.90
CA LEU A 65 0.26 -2.66 -9.80
C LEU A 65 -0.17 -1.94 -8.52
N CYS A 66 -0.52 -0.65 -8.61
CA CYS A 66 -1.00 0.14 -7.46
C CYS A 66 -2.35 -0.37 -6.91
N ALA A 67 -3.22 -0.90 -7.78
CA ALA A 67 -4.50 -1.46 -7.38
C ALA A 67 -4.34 -2.73 -6.53
N GLY A 68 -3.16 -3.36 -6.57
CA GLY A 68 -2.83 -4.56 -5.80
C GLY A 68 -2.80 -4.37 -4.28
N ASP A 69 -2.71 -3.14 -3.76
CA ASP A 69 -2.62 -2.90 -2.31
C ASP A 69 -3.85 -3.40 -1.55
N GLU A 70 -5.05 -3.12 -2.06
CA GLU A 70 -6.31 -3.52 -1.43
C GLU A 70 -6.47 -5.05 -1.33
N PRO A 71 -6.30 -5.83 -2.42
CA PRO A 71 -6.35 -7.28 -2.32
C PRO A 71 -5.18 -7.83 -1.48
N ALA A 72 -4.01 -7.17 -1.43
CA ALA A 72 -2.92 -7.57 -0.55
C ALA A 72 -3.31 -7.43 0.94
N VAL A 73 -3.95 -6.32 1.33
CA VAL A 73 -4.49 -6.13 2.69
C VAL A 73 -5.51 -7.22 3.01
N LYS A 74 -6.49 -7.45 2.13
CA LYS A 74 -7.52 -8.48 2.33
C LYS A 74 -6.97 -9.90 2.36
N ALA A 75 -5.92 -10.17 1.59
CA ALA A 75 -5.24 -11.46 1.62
C ALA A 75 -4.41 -11.63 2.90
N TYR A 76 -3.87 -10.56 3.47
CA TYR A 76 -3.08 -10.62 4.69
C TYR A 76 -3.94 -10.93 5.93
N ASN A 77 -5.03 -10.18 6.09
CA ASN A 77 -6.05 -10.43 7.11
C ASN A 77 -7.41 -9.87 6.62
N PRO A 78 -8.45 -10.71 6.47
CA PRO A 78 -9.72 -10.28 5.87
C PRO A 78 -10.49 -9.23 6.72
N ALA A 79 -10.17 -9.13 8.01
CA ALA A 79 -10.76 -8.15 8.93
C ALA A 79 -10.18 -6.73 8.73
N LEU A 80 -9.01 -6.59 8.10
CA LEU A 80 -8.43 -5.29 7.80
C LEU A 80 -9.18 -4.59 6.66
N THR A 81 -9.26 -3.27 6.74
CA THR A 81 -9.84 -2.42 5.71
C THR A 81 -8.77 -1.55 5.07
N PHE A 82 -8.97 -1.21 3.80
CA PHE A 82 -8.07 -0.35 3.06
C PHE A 82 -8.88 0.78 2.42
N GLU A 83 -8.39 2.00 2.54
CA GLU A 83 -8.98 3.18 1.93
C GLU A 83 -7.90 3.93 1.15
N ARG A 84 -8.20 4.29 -0.11
CA ARG A 84 -7.30 5.06 -0.97
C ARG A 84 -7.97 6.36 -1.39
N THR A 85 -7.35 7.47 -1.04
CA THR A 85 -7.87 8.81 -1.34
C THR A 85 -7.32 9.39 -2.64
N ARG A 86 -6.03 9.14 -2.95
CA ARG A 86 -5.35 9.58 -4.17
C ARG A 86 -4.31 8.54 -4.61
N THR A 87 -3.94 8.57 -5.89
CA THR A 87 -2.90 7.69 -6.46
C THR A 87 -1.97 8.46 -7.39
N LEU A 88 -0.66 8.48 -7.09
CA LEU A 88 0.34 9.21 -7.89
C LEU A 88 0.46 8.70 -9.34
N MET A 89 0.12 7.43 -9.59
CA MET A 89 0.10 6.83 -10.94
C MET A 89 -0.87 7.56 -11.88
N CYS A 90 -1.98 8.09 -11.36
CA CYS A 90 -3.04 8.74 -12.14
C CYS A 90 -2.86 10.27 -12.27
N GLY A 91 -1.78 10.84 -11.73
CA GLY A 91 -1.57 12.30 -11.63
C GLY A 91 -2.11 12.89 -10.35
#